data_AF-A0A2N9W2X0-F1
#
_entry.id   AF-A0A2N9W2X0-F1
#
_cell.length_a   1.000
_cell.length_b   1.000
_cell.length_c   1.000
_cell.angle_alpha   90.00
_cell.angle_beta   90.00
_cell.angle_gamma   90.00
#
_symmetry.space_group_name_H-M   'P 1'
#
loop_
_entity.id
_entity.type
_entity.pdbx_description
1 polymer ?
#
loop_
_entity_poly.entity_id
_entity_poly.type
_entity_poly.pdbx_seq_one_letter_code
_entity_poly.pdbx_strand_id
1 'polypeptide(L)'
;MTALEAILRRDRAVVALSIAVLTVIAWIHIVWFAHTMSIGDAVVTGMDMDNMAGMEMGGNASDLTMTSGWHLWTPIEFLVMFAMWVVMMAGMMTPSAAPMILLYARVGRQSELQGKPLAATGYFFAGYVFAWIGFALLATLAQWALENTLLLTPMMASASRFFSGILLIVIGLFQWTPLKDVCLRQCQAPLMFIQQHGGFRRDPFGSLSIGFRHGAYCVGCCWALMGLLFIGGVMNVLWIAAIAIYVLAEKIVPSGRWLSRLAGIGLGLTGLWVLGTAILS
;
A
#
# COMPACT_ATOMS: atom_id res chain seq x y z
N MET A 1 13.40 20.66 -33.28
CA MET A 1 13.69 19.69 -32.20
C MET A 1 15.12 19.23 -32.36
N THR A 2 15.95 19.42 -31.33
CA THR A 2 17.34 18.92 -31.34
C THR A 2 17.35 17.40 -31.11
N ALA A 3 18.39 16.69 -31.58
CA ALA A 3 18.51 15.25 -31.36
C ALA A 3 18.47 14.87 -29.85
N LEU A 4 18.97 15.76 -28.99
CA LEU A 4 18.94 15.63 -27.54
C LEU A 4 17.50 15.66 -26.98
N GLU A 5 16.65 16.55 -27.46
CA GLU A 5 15.24 16.63 -27.06
C GLU A 5 14.47 15.36 -27.43
N ALA A 6 14.72 14.81 -28.62
CA ALA A 6 14.09 13.57 -29.06
C ALA A 6 14.47 12.36 -28.19
N ILE A 7 15.75 12.26 -27.81
CA ILE A 7 16.26 11.20 -26.92
C ILE A 7 15.65 11.32 -25.53
N LEU A 8 15.68 12.52 -24.92
CA LEU A 8 15.08 12.78 -23.61
C LEU A 8 13.57 12.47 -23.58
N ARG A 9 12.85 12.80 -24.67
CA ARG A 9 11.42 12.49 -24.79
C ARG A 9 11.17 10.98 -24.87
N ARG A 10 12.00 10.25 -25.63
CA ARG A 10 11.91 8.79 -25.75
C ARG A 10 12.16 8.12 -24.42
N ASP A 11 13.18 8.51 -23.67
CA ASP A 11 13.47 7.87 -22.37
C ASP A 11 12.42 8.17 -21.32
N ARG A 12 11.91 9.41 -21.29
CA ARG A 12 10.78 9.76 -20.44
C ARG A 12 9.56 8.90 -20.76
N ALA A 13 9.30 8.64 -22.04
CA ALA A 13 8.23 7.74 -22.47
C ALA A 13 8.50 6.28 -22.05
N VAL A 14 9.75 5.80 -22.16
CA VAL A 14 10.14 4.46 -21.70
C VAL A 14 9.93 4.31 -20.19
N VAL A 15 10.40 5.25 -19.38
CA VAL A 15 10.24 5.19 -17.92
C VAL A 15 8.76 5.31 -17.53
N ALA A 16 8.00 6.19 -18.16
CA ALA A 16 6.56 6.31 -17.92
C ALA A 16 5.81 5.03 -18.31
N LEU A 17 6.16 4.42 -19.45
CA LEU A 17 5.60 3.15 -19.89
C LEU A 17 5.96 2.03 -18.92
N SER A 18 7.20 1.95 -18.45
CA SER A 18 7.62 0.95 -17.46
C SER A 18 6.83 1.09 -16.15
N ILE A 19 6.65 2.32 -15.65
CA ILE A 19 5.82 2.58 -14.46
C ILE A 19 4.37 2.14 -14.71
N ALA A 20 3.80 2.49 -15.87
CA ALA A 20 2.44 2.13 -16.22
C ALA A 20 2.26 0.60 -16.31
N VAL A 21 3.16 -0.10 -16.98
CA VAL A 21 3.14 -1.56 -17.11
C VAL A 21 3.29 -2.23 -15.75
N LEU A 22 4.24 -1.82 -14.91
CA LEU A 22 4.41 -2.36 -13.56
C LEU A 22 3.15 -2.14 -12.70
N THR A 23 2.55 -0.95 -12.80
CA THR A 23 1.30 -0.62 -12.10
C THR A 23 0.16 -1.52 -12.58
N VAL A 24 -0.04 -1.65 -13.89
CA VAL A 24 -1.10 -2.50 -14.46
C VAL A 24 -0.92 -3.96 -14.07
N ILE A 25 0.30 -4.50 -14.15
CA ILE A 25 0.61 -5.88 -13.74
C ILE A 25 0.29 -6.09 -12.26
N ALA A 26 0.70 -5.16 -11.39
CA ALA A 26 0.38 -5.24 -9.96
C ALA A 26 -1.13 -5.20 -9.69
N TRP A 27 -1.87 -4.34 -10.37
CA TRP A 27 -3.34 -4.27 -10.26
C TRP A 27 -4.03 -5.53 -10.78
N ILE A 28 -3.58 -6.09 -11.90
CA ILE A 28 -4.07 -7.38 -12.40
C ILE A 28 -3.86 -8.46 -11.34
N HIS A 29 -2.70 -8.50 -10.70
CA HIS A 29 -2.42 -9.45 -9.64
C HIS A 29 -3.31 -9.24 -8.41
N ILE A 30 -3.52 -7.99 -7.98
CA ILE A 30 -4.43 -7.66 -6.86
C ILE A 30 -5.86 -8.13 -7.16
N VAL A 31 -6.37 -7.86 -8.36
CA VAL A 31 -7.71 -8.28 -8.80
C VAL A 31 -7.81 -9.80 -8.88
N TRP A 32 -6.82 -10.45 -9.48
CA TRP A 32 -6.78 -11.91 -9.58
C TRP A 32 -6.76 -12.56 -8.19
N PHE A 33 -5.92 -12.05 -7.28
CA PHE A 33 -5.81 -12.54 -5.91
C PHE A 33 -7.11 -12.34 -5.12
N ALA A 34 -7.78 -11.20 -5.28
CA ALA A 34 -9.08 -10.96 -4.66
C ALA A 34 -10.16 -11.93 -5.16
N HIS A 35 -10.15 -12.25 -6.47
CA HIS A 35 -11.07 -13.22 -7.05
C HIS A 35 -10.80 -14.66 -6.64
N THR A 36 -9.54 -15.10 -6.58
CA THR A 36 -9.21 -16.48 -6.22
C THR A 36 -9.61 -16.79 -4.77
N MET A 37 -9.41 -15.86 -3.85
CA MET A 37 -9.85 -16.02 -2.46
C MET A 37 -11.37 -15.90 -2.29
N SER A 38 -12.04 -15.03 -3.05
CA SER A 38 -13.51 -14.95 -3.07
C SER A 38 -14.16 -16.24 -3.60
N ILE A 39 -13.55 -16.91 -4.58
CA ILE A 39 -14.05 -18.19 -5.12
C ILE A 39 -13.82 -19.33 -4.10
N GLY A 40 -12.71 -19.32 -3.36
CA GLY A 40 -12.48 -20.29 -2.28
C GLY A 40 -13.58 -20.25 -1.21
N ASP A 41 -13.98 -19.05 -0.78
CA ASP A 41 -15.06 -18.83 0.19
C ASP A 41 -16.44 -19.21 -0.38
N ALA A 42 -16.67 -18.94 -1.68
CA ALA A 42 -17.89 -19.31 -2.40
C ALA A 42 -18.02 -20.84 -2.63
N VAL A 43 -16.91 -21.56 -2.81
CA VAL A 43 -16.92 -23.04 -2.93
C VAL A 43 -17.18 -23.70 -1.58
N VAL A 44 -16.63 -23.15 -0.48
CA VAL A 44 -16.91 -23.63 0.89
C VAL A 44 -18.36 -23.37 1.30
N THR A 45 -18.93 -22.23 0.91
CA THR A 45 -20.35 -21.89 1.19
C THR A 45 -21.34 -22.48 0.18
N GLY A 46 -20.88 -22.83 -1.02
CA GLY A 46 -21.68 -23.46 -2.09
C GLY A 46 -21.65 -24.99 -2.09
N MET A 47 -20.89 -25.63 -1.20
CA MET A 47 -21.16 -27.00 -0.81
C MET A 47 -22.46 -27.01 0.00
N ASP A 48 -23.57 -27.32 -0.66
CA ASP A 48 -24.87 -27.53 -0.03
C ASP A 48 -24.72 -28.34 1.26
N MET A 49 -25.09 -27.73 2.40
CA MET A 49 -25.21 -28.40 3.70
C MET A 49 -26.16 -29.61 3.65
N ASP A 50 -27.02 -29.69 2.62
CA ASP A 50 -27.93 -30.82 2.37
C ASP A 50 -27.21 -32.08 1.86
N ASN A 51 -26.06 -31.95 1.18
CA ASN A 51 -25.28 -33.11 0.69
C ASN A 51 -24.33 -33.71 1.73
N MET A 52 -24.20 -33.08 2.91
CA MET A 52 -23.39 -33.59 4.02
C MET A 52 -24.18 -34.47 5.00
N ALA A 53 -25.50 -34.61 4.84
CA ALA A 53 -26.33 -35.44 5.70
C ALA A 53 -26.28 -36.95 5.36
N GLY A 54 -25.67 -37.32 4.23
CA GLY A 54 -25.65 -38.69 3.71
C GLY A 54 -24.30 -39.41 3.70
N MET A 55 -23.20 -38.75 4.10
CA MET A 55 -21.90 -39.40 4.24
C MET A 55 -21.68 -39.81 5.68
N GLU A 56 -21.80 -41.12 5.96
CA GLU A 56 -21.31 -41.74 7.19
C GLU A 56 -19.81 -41.46 7.34
N MET A 57 -19.48 -40.39 8.05
CA MET A 57 -18.12 -40.11 8.50
C MET A 57 -17.79 -41.06 9.64
N GLY A 58 -17.19 -42.20 9.31
CA GLY A 58 -16.44 -43.07 10.22
C GLY A 58 -15.14 -42.41 10.72
N GLY A 59 -15.17 -41.10 10.98
CA GLY A 59 -14.05 -40.30 11.48
C GLY A 59 -14.45 -39.67 12.80
N ASN A 60 -13.65 -39.91 13.83
CA ASN A 60 -13.87 -39.47 15.20
C ASN A 60 -14.34 -38.00 15.28
N ALA A 61 -15.50 -37.79 15.91
CA ALA A 61 -16.12 -36.49 16.19
C ALA A 61 -15.31 -35.60 17.18
N SER A 62 -13.99 -35.80 17.26
CA SER A 62 -13.07 -35.06 18.12
C SER A 62 -12.28 -33.97 17.39
N ASP A 63 -12.42 -33.83 16.07
CA ASP A 63 -11.64 -32.84 15.28
C ASP A 63 -12.38 -31.52 14.99
N LEU A 64 -13.66 -31.41 15.42
CA LEU A 64 -14.39 -30.13 15.46
C LEU A 64 -14.14 -29.38 16.77
N THR A 65 -12.91 -29.43 17.26
CA THR A 65 -12.48 -28.44 18.24
C THR A 65 -12.27 -27.14 17.45
N MET A 66 -13.24 -26.22 17.55
CA MET A 66 -12.94 -24.80 17.41
C MET A 66 -11.94 -24.46 18.50
N THR A 67 -10.66 -24.73 18.21
CA THR A 67 -9.57 -24.36 19.08
C THR A 67 -9.50 -22.84 19.00
N SER A 68 -10.06 -22.19 20.02
CA SER A 68 -9.79 -20.81 20.40
C SER A 68 -8.34 -20.70 20.90
N GLY A 69 -7.39 -21.07 20.04
CA GLY A 69 -5.97 -20.91 20.19
C GLY A 69 -5.48 -19.86 19.21
N TRP A 70 -4.31 -19.30 19.49
CA TRP A 70 -3.63 -18.38 18.59
C TRP A 70 -3.39 -19.13 17.27
N HIS A 71 -3.95 -18.64 16.16
CA HIS A 71 -3.68 -19.22 14.85
C HIS A 71 -2.24 -18.85 14.48
N LEU A 72 -1.31 -19.72 14.86
CA LEU A 72 0.10 -19.60 14.49
C LEU A 72 0.21 -19.82 12.99
N TRP A 73 0.32 -18.73 12.24
CA TRP A 73 0.54 -18.80 10.81
C TRP A 73 1.71 -19.73 10.50
N THR A 74 1.50 -20.61 9.52
CA THR A 74 2.63 -21.34 8.95
C THR A 74 3.60 -20.33 8.31
N PRO A 75 4.90 -20.65 8.21
CA PRO A 75 5.85 -19.78 7.51
C PRO A 75 5.41 -19.47 6.07
N ILE A 76 4.68 -20.39 5.45
CA ILE A 76 4.13 -20.23 4.09
C ILE A 76 3.01 -19.19 4.08
N GLU A 77 2.05 -19.26 5.00
CA GLU A 77 0.97 -18.27 5.13
C GLU A 77 1.54 -16.86 5.35
N PHE A 78 2.54 -16.75 6.23
CA PHE A 78 3.23 -15.49 6.46
C PHE A 78 3.89 -14.96 5.19
N LEU A 79 4.59 -15.80 4.43
CA LEU A 79 5.24 -15.40 3.19
C LEU A 79 4.23 -14.99 2.11
N VAL A 80 3.10 -15.69 2.00
CA VAL A 80 2.02 -15.35 1.05
C VAL A 80 1.41 -14.00 1.41
N MET A 81 1.09 -13.77 2.69
CA MET A 81 0.57 -12.48 3.16
C MET A 81 1.57 -11.36 2.99
N PHE A 82 2.83 -11.59 3.33
CA PHE A 82 3.88 -10.62 3.12
C PHE A 82 4.04 -10.26 1.64
N ALA A 83 4.07 -11.25 0.75
CA ALA A 83 4.15 -11.03 -0.69
C ALA A 83 2.94 -10.23 -1.21
N MET A 84 1.73 -10.55 -0.74
CA MET A 84 0.51 -9.81 -1.06
C MET A 84 0.64 -8.33 -0.65
N TRP A 85 1.06 -8.05 0.58
CA TRP A 85 1.27 -6.67 1.05
C TRP A 85 2.33 -5.93 0.24
N VAL A 86 3.44 -6.60 -0.11
CA VAL A 86 4.48 -6.01 -0.96
C VAL A 86 3.94 -5.64 -2.34
N VAL A 87 3.24 -6.56 -3.01
CA VAL A 87 2.67 -6.33 -4.35
C VAL A 87 1.62 -5.22 -4.30
N MET A 88 0.74 -5.24 -3.30
CA MET A 88 -0.29 -4.23 -3.12
C MET A 88 0.32 -2.84 -2.91
N MET A 89 1.28 -2.71 -1.99
CA MET A 89 1.96 -1.45 -1.72
C MET A 89 2.73 -0.94 -2.95
N ALA A 90 3.44 -1.83 -3.64
CA ALA A 90 4.13 -1.47 -4.87
C ALA A 90 3.15 -0.97 -5.94
N GLY A 91 2.02 -1.65 -6.14
CA GLY A 91 1.02 -1.30 -7.15
C GLY A 91 0.34 0.05 -6.88
N MET A 92 -0.01 0.33 -5.63
CA MET A 92 -0.69 1.57 -5.26
C MET A 92 0.27 2.76 -5.12
N MET A 93 1.53 2.54 -4.72
CA MET A 93 2.45 3.63 -4.37
C MET A 93 3.41 4.02 -5.51
N THR A 94 3.78 3.07 -6.37
CA THR A 94 4.67 3.34 -7.52
C THR A 94 4.15 4.48 -8.42
N PRO A 95 2.85 4.56 -8.77
CA PRO A 95 2.31 5.69 -9.53
C PRO A 95 2.56 7.04 -8.86
N SER A 96 2.49 7.09 -7.54
CA SER A 96 2.66 8.33 -6.78
C SER A 96 4.10 8.86 -6.77
N ALA A 97 5.09 7.98 -6.98
CA ALA A 97 6.49 8.35 -7.13
C ALA A 97 6.87 8.71 -8.57
N ALA A 98 5.95 8.59 -9.54
CA ALA A 98 6.25 8.84 -10.95
C ALA A 98 6.86 10.22 -11.24
N PRO A 99 6.38 11.35 -10.66
CA PRO A 99 6.99 12.66 -10.89
C PRO A 99 8.47 12.68 -10.48
N MET A 100 8.79 12.04 -9.37
CA MET A 100 10.15 11.94 -8.82
C MET A 100 11.04 11.01 -9.65
N ILE A 101 10.54 9.83 -10.04
CA ILE A 101 11.28 8.86 -10.86
C ILE A 101 11.59 9.44 -12.25
N LEU A 102 10.61 10.10 -12.88
CA LEU A 102 10.80 10.75 -14.19
C LEU A 102 11.79 11.91 -14.12
N LEU A 103 11.78 12.68 -13.01
CA LEU A 103 12.77 13.72 -12.78
C LEU A 103 14.17 13.12 -12.63
N TYR A 104 14.31 12.07 -11.82
CA TYR A 104 15.59 11.40 -11.60
C TYR A 104 16.16 10.82 -12.90
N ALA A 105 15.32 10.21 -13.73
CA ALA A 105 15.67 9.71 -15.05
C ALA A 105 16.13 10.82 -16.01
N ARG A 106 15.42 11.97 -16.00
CA ARG A 106 15.78 13.12 -16.83
C ARG A 106 17.14 13.69 -16.45
N VAL A 107 17.38 13.89 -15.15
CA VAL A 107 18.66 14.42 -14.65
C VAL A 107 19.79 13.44 -14.93
N GLY A 108 19.58 12.15 -14.70
CA GLY A 108 20.55 11.10 -15.02
C GLY A 108 20.97 11.12 -16.48
N ARG A 109 20.01 11.20 -17.40
CA ARG A 109 20.27 11.27 -18.85
C ARG A 109 21.03 12.51 -19.26
N GLN A 110 20.66 13.68 -18.75
CA GLN A 110 21.37 14.92 -19.07
C GLN A 110 22.82 14.90 -18.56
N SER A 111 23.05 14.16 -17.48
CA SER A 111 24.38 13.96 -16.90
C SER A 111 25.22 12.92 -17.65
N GLU A 112 24.60 12.03 -18.44
CA GLU A 112 25.24 10.92 -19.15
C GLU A 112 25.21 11.08 -20.67
N LEU A 113 26.04 11.99 -21.18
CA LEU A 113 26.45 11.97 -22.59
C LEU A 113 27.50 10.87 -22.90
N GLN A 114 27.83 9.96 -21.95
CA GLN A 114 28.93 8.98 -22.08
C GLN A 114 28.64 7.51 -21.64
N GLY A 115 27.40 7.12 -21.26
CA GLY A 115 26.97 5.69 -21.21
C GLY A 115 26.26 5.16 -19.95
N LYS A 116 25.29 4.23 -20.18
CA LYS A 116 24.35 3.48 -19.28
C LYS A 116 23.32 4.32 -18.45
N PRO A 117 22.41 5.02 -19.14
CA PRO A 117 21.54 6.09 -18.61
C PRO A 117 20.46 5.72 -17.59
N LEU A 118 20.16 4.44 -17.41
CA LEU A 118 19.01 3.97 -16.62
C LEU A 118 19.39 3.35 -15.27
N ALA A 119 20.69 3.10 -15.04
CA ALA A 119 21.13 2.38 -13.83
C ALA A 119 20.78 3.15 -12.55
N ALA A 120 21.11 4.45 -12.47
CA ALA A 120 20.84 5.28 -11.29
C ALA A 120 19.32 5.38 -10.97
N THR A 121 18.47 5.46 -12.01
CA THR A 121 17.01 5.50 -11.82
C THR A 121 16.48 4.17 -11.28
N GLY A 122 17.02 3.05 -11.78
CA GLY A 122 16.70 1.72 -11.25
C GLY A 122 17.07 1.57 -9.78
N TYR A 123 18.27 2.00 -9.38
CA TYR A 123 18.70 1.99 -7.98
C TYR A 123 17.86 2.91 -7.10
N PHE A 124 17.52 4.10 -7.57
CA PHE A 124 16.59 4.99 -6.86
C PHE A 124 15.22 4.32 -6.64
N PHE A 125 14.65 3.72 -7.69
CA PHE A 125 13.37 3.01 -7.58
C PHE A 125 13.46 1.79 -6.64
N ALA A 126 14.56 1.04 -6.69
CA ALA A 126 14.79 -0.08 -5.77
C ALA A 126 14.83 0.38 -4.31
N GLY A 127 15.49 1.50 -4.02
CA GLY A 127 15.49 2.09 -2.67
C GLY A 127 14.08 2.50 -2.21
N TYR A 128 13.29 3.09 -3.12
CA TYR A 128 11.90 3.44 -2.84
C TYR A 128 11.05 2.22 -2.50
N VAL A 129 11.14 1.15 -3.30
CA VAL A 129 10.44 -0.11 -3.05
C VAL A 129 10.92 -0.76 -1.75
N PHE A 130 12.20 -0.67 -1.42
CA PHE A 130 12.74 -1.22 -0.17
C PHE A 130 12.10 -0.62 1.08
N ALA A 131 11.81 0.69 1.09
CA ALA A 131 11.06 1.31 2.18
C ALA A 131 9.62 0.74 2.30
N TRP A 132 8.97 0.48 1.17
CA TRP A 132 7.64 -0.14 1.14
C TRP A 132 7.63 -1.61 1.53
N ILE A 133 8.70 -2.35 1.24
CA ILE A 133 8.90 -3.72 1.74
C ILE A 133 8.95 -3.71 3.27
N GLY A 134 9.69 -2.76 3.86
CA GLY A 134 9.71 -2.57 5.32
C GLY A 134 8.32 -2.28 5.90
N PHE A 135 7.55 -1.42 5.23
CA PHE A 135 6.16 -1.15 5.64
C PHE A 135 5.26 -2.38 5.49
N ALA A 136 5.36 -3.12 4.40
CA ALA A 136 4.59 -4.35 4.17
C ALA A 136 4.88 -5.42 5.24
N LEU A 137 6.13 -5.50 5.72
CA LEU A 137 6.48 -6.38 6.85
C LEU A 137 5.72 -5.97 8.12
N LEU A 138 5.72 -4.67 8.45
CA LEU A 138 4.97 -4.15 9.61
C LEU A 138 3.47 -4.39 9.47
N ALA A 139 2.91 -4.18 8.27
CA ALA A 139 1.50 -4.43 8.00
C ALA A 139 1.14 -5.91 8.14
N THR A 140 2.01 -6.81 7.68
CA THR A 140 1.85 -8.26 7.81
C THR A 140 1.87 -8.69 9.28
N LEU A 141 2.82 -8.15 10.06
CA LEU A 141 2.89 -8.41 11.50
C LEU A 141 1.68 -7.86 12.25
N ALA A 142 1.20 -6.67 11.86
CA ALA A 142 -0.01 -6.09 12.43
C ALA A 142 -1.25 -6.94 12.08
N GLN A 143 -1.34 -7.45 10.85
CA GLN A 143 -2.41 -8.34 10.43
C GLN A 143 -2.41 -9.64 11.23
N TRP A 144 -1.25 -10.28 11.35
CA TRP A 144 -1.07 -11.48 12.17
C TRP A 144 -1.50 -11.23 13.63
N ALA A 145 -1.11 -10.09 14.22
CA ALA A 145 -1.52 -9.74 15.58
C ALA A 145 -3.05 -9.51 15.70
N LEU A 146 -3.67 -8.86 14.71
CA LEU A 146 -5.11 -8.58 14.72
C LEU A 146 -5.95 -9.86 14.51
N GLU A 147 -5.52 -10.79 13.65
CA GLU A 147 -6.20 -12.07 13.45
C GLU A 147 -6.23 -12.90 14.73
N ASN A 148 -5.13 -12.91 15.50
CA ASN A 148 -5.07 -13.59 16.80
C ASN A 148 -6.07 -13.04 17.83
N THR A 149 -6.59 -11.83 17.63
CA THR A 149 -7.57 -11.19 18.52
C THR A 149 -9.02 -11.30 18.03
N LEU A 150 -9.28 -12.04 16.93
CA LEU A 150 -10.60 -12.14 16.27
C LEU A 150 -11.17 -10.77 15.84
N LEU A 151 -10.30 -9.76 15.69
CA LEU A 151 -10.70 -8.41 15.27
C LEU A 151 -10.86 -8.29 13.75
N LEU A 152 -10.50 -9.33 12.98
CA LEU A 152 -10.62 -9.40 11.54
C LEU A 152 -11.58 -10.53 11.12
N THR A 153 -12.38 -10.25 10.10
CA THR A 153 -13.26 -11.18 9.41
C THR A 153 -12.44 -12.07 8.46
N PRO A 154 -12.99 -13.18 7.94
CA PRO A 154 -12.36 -13.98 6.89
C PRO A 154 -11.97 -13.18 5.64
N MET A 155 -12.69 -12.08 5.35
CA MET A 155 -12.34 -11.12 4.29
C MET A 155 -11.21 -10.14 4.67
N MET A 156 -10.54 -10.36 5.80
CA MET A 156 -9.49 -9.51 6.36
C MET A 156 -9.92 -8.05 6.60
N ALA A 157 -11.22 -7.84 6.83
CA ALA A 157 -11.82 -6.57 7.22
C ALA A 157 -12.17 -6.58 8.72
N SER A 158 -12.22 -5.43 9.38
CA SER A 158 -12.49 -5.40 10.82
C SER A 158 -13.85 -6.01 11.18
N ALA A 159 -13.83 -6.97 12.11
CA ALA A 159 -15.02 -7.59 12.70
C ALA A 159 -15.62 -6.76 13.86
N SER A 160 -14.88 -5.76 14.35
CA SER A 160 -15.26 -4.95 15.52
C SER A 160 -15.50 -3.49 15.15
N ARG A 161 -16.74 -3.03 15.39
CA ARG A 161 -17.11 -1.62 15.23
C ARG A 161 -16.32 -0.71 16.18
N PHE A 162 -16.02 -1.17 17.38
CA PHE A 162 -15.23 -0.42 18.35
C PHE A 162 -13.79 -0.18 17.84
N PHE A 163 -13.12 -1.24 17.35
CA PHE A 163 -11.79 -1.13 16.75
C PHE A 163 -11.79 -0.21 15.53
N SER A 164 -12.77 -0.39 14.64
CA SER A 164 -12.92 0.45 13.44
C SER A 164 -13.10 1.92 13.80
N GLY A 165 -13.95 2.23 14.79
CA GLY A 165 -14.18 3.61 15.26
C GLY A 165 -12.91 4.27 15.81
N ILE A 166 -12.17 3.56 16.67
CA ILE A 166 -10.89 4.06 17.20
C ILE A 166 -9.88 4.28 16.07
N LEU A 167 -9.73 3.31 15.17
CA LEU A 167 -8.76 3.39 14.08
C LEU A 167 -9.09 4.56 13.14
N LEU A 168 -10.36 4.77 12.79
CA LEU A 168 -10.80 5.95 12.01
C LEU A 168 -10.46 7.26 12.70
N ILE A 169 -10.67 7.38 14.01
CA ILE A 169 -10.32 8.58 14.78
C ILE A 169 -8.81 8.80 14.77
N VAL A 170 -8.01 7.76 15.04
CA VAL A 170 -6.54 7.84 15.03
C VAL A 170 -6.02 8.28 13.66
N ILE A 171 -6.53 7.70 12.58
CA ILE A 171 -6.15 8.08 11.21
C ILE A 171 -6.60 9.52 10.92
N GLY A 172 -7.81 9.90 11.35
CA GLY A 172 -8.33 11.26 11.21
C GLY A 172 -7.48 12.31 11.93
N LEU A 173 -7.01 11.99 13.15
CA LEU A 173 -6.07 12.83 13.90
C LEU A 173 -4.70 12.87 13.24
N PHE A 174 -4.21 11.75 12.71
CA PHE A 174 -2.95 11.68 11.99
C PHE A 174 -2.91 12.63 10.79
N GLN A 175 -4.03 12.76 10.07
CA GLN A 175 -4.19 13.70 8.95
C GLN A 175 -3.87 15.15 9.33
N TRP A 176 -4.01 15.50 10.61
CA TRP A 176 -3.80 16.84 11.12
C TRP A 176 -2.39 17.08 11.67
N THR A 177 -1.55 16.05 11.71
CA THR A 177 -0.23 16.13 12.36
C THR A 177 0.77 16.95 11.55
N PRO A 178 1.68 17.68 12.23
CA PRO A 178 2.82 18.33 11.56
C PRO A 178 3.72 17.32 10.84
N LEU A 179 3.83 16.10 11.35
CA LEU A 179 4.61 15.03 10.75
C LEU A 179 4.11 14.73 9.33
N LYS A 180 2.80 14.51 9.15
CA LYS A 180 2.21 14.32 7.82
C LYS A 180 2.50 15.50 6.90
N ASP A 181 2.29 16.73 7.37
CA ASP A 181 2.52 17.94 6.57
C ASP A 181 3.98 18.04 6.09
N VAL A 182 4.96 17.73 6.95
CA VAL A 182 6.38 17.72 6.59
C VAL A 182 6.68 16.64 5.55
N CYS A 183 6.22 15.41 5.78
CA CYS A 183 6.44 14.30 4.87
C CYS A 183 5.78 14.52 3.50
N LEU A 184 4.55 15.05 3.47
CA LEU A 184 3.81 15.30 2.24
C LEU A 184 4.48 16.37 1.38
N ARG A 185 4.99 17.45 1.99
CA ARG A 185 5.74 18.49 1.25
C ARG A 185 6.98 17.93 0.54
N GLN A 186 7.69 17.00 1.19
CA GLN A 186 8.84 16.31 0.58
C GLN A 186 8.41 15.42 -0.61
N CYS A 187 7.21 14.85 -0.57
CA CYS A 187 6.66 14.07 -1.68
C CYS A 187 6.18 14.95 -2.86
N GLN A 188 5.66 16.14 -2.57
CA GLN A 188 5.10 17.07 -3.57
C GLN A 188 6.16 17.92 -4.30
N ALA A 189 7.37 18.05 -3.73
CA ALA A 189 8.43 18.89 -4.28
C ALA A 189 9.68 18.10 -4.72
N PRO A 190 9.61 17.27 -5.80
CA PRO A 190 10.71 16.42 -6.27
C PRO A 190 12.07 17.13 -6.44
N LEU A 191 12.09 18.33 -7.04
CA LEU A 191 13.33 19.09 -7.26
C LEU A 191 13.97 19.53 -5.94
N MET A 192 13.17 20.11 -5.05
CA MET A 192 13.62 20.56 -3.74
C MET A 192 14.09 19.38 -2.88
N PHE A 193 13.39 18.25 -2.96
CA PHE A 193 13.77 17.02 -2.27
C PHE A 193 15.19 16.59 -2.65
N ILE A 194 15.49 16.48 -3.95
CA ILE A 194 16.82 16.10 -4.43
C ILE A 194 17.87 17.09 -3.93
N GLN A 195 17.63 18.40 -4.06
CA GLN A 195 18.57 19.43 -3.63
C GLN A 195 18.86 19.38 -2.13
N GLN A 196 17.84 19.23 -1.29
CA GLN A 196 17.98 19.18 0.17
C GLN A 196 18.68 17.90 0.66
N HIS A 197 18.53 16.79 -0.06
CA HIS A 197 19.05 15.49 0.38
C HIS A 197 20.41 15.11 -0.22
N GLY A 198 21.13 16.09 -0.79
CA GLY A 198 22.50 15.92 -1.28
C GLY A 198 22.65 15.92 -2.80
N GLY A 199 21.60 16.22 -3.55
CA GLY A 199 21.63 16.32 -5.00
C GLY A 199 21.49 14.97 -5.71
N PHE A 200 21.59 15.01 -7.04
CA PHE A 200 21.57 13.81 -7.86
C PHE A 200 22.80 12.93 -7.59
N ARG A 201 22.61 11.61 -7.54
CA ARG A 201 23.67 10.62 -7.32
C ARG A 201 23.76 9.71 -8.53
N ARG A 202 24.97 9.35 -8.92
CA ARG A 202 25.24 8.42 -10.04
C ARG A 202 25.60 7.03 -9.54
N ASP A 203 26.26 6.98 -8.39
CA ASP A 203 26.66 5.73 -7.78
C ASP A 203 25.43 4.94 -7.31
N PRO A 204 25.46 3.60 -7.42
CA PRO A 204 24.33 2.74 -7.03
C PRO A 204 23.86 2.99 -5.60
N PHE A 205 24.80 3.07 -4.65
CA PHE A 205 24.48 3.21 -3.23
C PHE A 205 23.86 4.57 -2.90
N GLY A 206 24.40 5.65 -3.46
CA GLY A 206 23.85 7.00 -3.35
C GLY A 206 22.45 7.09 -3.94
N SER A 207 22.23 6.51 -5.12
CA SER A 207 20.91 6.49 -5.76
C SER A 207 19.89 5.71 -4.93
N LEU A 208 20.27 4.52 -4.44
CA LEU A 208 19.47 3.68 -3.55
C LEU A 208 19.12 4.41 -2.24
N SER A 209 20.09 5.08 -1.62
CA SER A 209 19.90 5.83 -0.37
C SER A 209 18.91 6.98 -0.53
N ILE A 210 19.01 7.75 -1.62
CA ILE A 210 18.06 8.83 -1.93
C ILE A 210 16.66 8.27 -2.21
N GLY A 211 16.58 7.14 -2.92
CA GLY A 211 15.35 6.39 -3.15
C GLY A 211 14.68 5.93 -1.86
N PHE A 212 15.45 5.30 -0.96
CA PHE A 212 14.96 4.85 0.34
C PHE A 212 14.48 5.99 1.21
N ARG A 213 15.21 7.11 1.26
CA ARG A 213 14.75 8.32 1.97
C ARG A 213 13.43 8.82 1.42
N HIS A 214 13.28 8.91 0.09
CA HIS A 214 12.02 9.32 -0.53
C HIS A 214 10.89 8.34 -0.18
N GLY A 215 11.17 7.04 -0.23
CA GLY A 215 10.27 5.99 0.22
C GLY A 215 9.84 6.16 1.68
N ALA A 216 10.76 6.46 2.59
CA ALA A 216 10.47 6.68 4.00
C ALA A 216 9.58 7.92 4.24
N TYR A 217 9.80 9.03 3.54
CA TYR A 217 8.89 10.18 3.59
C TYR A 217 7.51 9.84 2.99
N CYS A 218 7.49 9.06 1.92
CA CYS A 218 6.27 8.59 1.28
C CYS A 218 5.47 7.70 2.24
N VAL A 219 6.08 6.73 2.92
CA VAL A 219 5.45 5.96 4.00
C VAL A 219 4.98 6.90 5.11
N GLY A 220 5.84 7.81 5.58
CA GLY A 220 5.54 8.76 6.64
C GLY A 220 4.30 9.63 6.37
N CYS A 221 4.00 9.99 5.12
CA CYS A 221 2.82 10.81 4.81
C CYS A 221 1.50 10.02 4.71
N CYS A 222 1.54 8.71 4.45
CA CYS A 222 0.34 7.93 4.14
C CYS A 222 0.20 6.60 4.91
N TRP A 223 1.13 6.23 5.78
CA TRP A 223 1.07 4.98 6.56
C TRP A 223 -0.25 4.84 7.34
N ALA A 224 -0.74 5.91 7.96
CA ALA A 224 -2.00 5.87 8.70
C ALA A 224 -3.19 5.61 7.76
N LEU A 225 -3.19 6.20 6.56
CA LEU A 225 -4.23 5.92 5.56
C LEU A 225 -4.20 4.46 5.09
N MET A 226 -3.02 3.84 5.05
CA MET A 226 -2.93 2.40 4.78
C MET A 226 -3.63 1.57 5.86
N GLY A 227 -3.72 2.11 7.09
CA GLY A 227 -4.51 1.53 8.17
C GLY A 227 -6.00 1.34 7.82
N LEU A 228 -6.55 2.15 6.90
CA LEU A 228 -7.93 1.97 6.41
C LEU A 228 -8.14 0.63 5.70
N LEU A 229 -7.08 -0.02 5.22
CA LEU A 229 -7.16 -1.35 4.60
C LEU A 229 -7.59 -2.42 5.61
N PHE A 230 -7.25 -2.27 6.90
CA PHE A 230 -7.74 -3.16 7.95
C PHE A 230 -9.23 -2.96 8.26
N ILE A 231 -9.81 -1.83 7.85
CA ILE A 231 -11.24 -1.53 8.05
C ILE A 231 -12.04 -2.06 6.87
N GLY A 232 -11.70 -1.64 5.65
CA GLY A 232 -12.43 -2.00 4.43
C GLY A 232 -12.06 -3.36 3.83
N GLY A 233 -11.00 -3.99 4.33
CA GLY A 233 -10.46 -5.25 3.86
C GLY A 233 -9.50 -5.09 2.69
N VAL A 234 -8.44 -5.91 2.69
CA VAL A 234 -7.46 -6.01 1.59
C VAL A 234 -8.01 -6.75 0.37
N MET A 235 -9.16 -7.38 0.49
CA MET A 235 -9.86 -8.02 -0.64
C MET A 235 -10.80 -7.06 -1.38
N ASN A 236 -11.08 -5.88 -0.83
CA ASN A 236 -11.95 -4.90 -1.45
C ASN A 236 -11.15 -4.01 -2.42
N VAL A 237 -11.09 -4.44 -3.68
CA VAL A 237 -10.34 -3.76 -4.76
C VAL A 237 -10.81 -2.30 -4.93
N LEU A 238 -12.11 -2.02 -4.80
CA LEU A 238 -12.65 -0.65 -4.89
C LEU A 238 -12.15 0.23 -3.75
N TRP A 239 -12.07 -0.33 -2.53
CA TRP A 239 -11.54 0.37 -1.37
C TRP A 239 -10.04 0.68 -1.52
N ILE A 240 -9.26 -0.29 -1.98
CA ILE A 240 -7.83 -0.09 -2.29
C ILE A 240 -7.67 0.99 -3.36
N ALA A 241 -8.49 0.98 -4.41
CA ALA A 241 -8.46 1.97 -5.48
C ALA A 241 -8.79 3.37 -4.97
N ALA A 242 -9.82 3.49 -4.12
CA ALA A 242 -10.18 4.77 -3.50
C ALA A 242 -9.03 5.34 -2.66
N ILE A 243 -8.39 4.53 -1.82
CA ILE A 243 -7.22 4.95 -1.02
C ILE A 243 -6.06 5.34 -1.92
N ALA A 244 -5.75 4.54 -2.95
CA ALA A 244 -4.65 4.80 -3.87
C ALA A 244 -4.84 6.12 -4.63
N ILE A 245 -6.05 6.36 -5.15
CA ILE A 245 -6.43 7.60 -5.85
C ILE A 245 -6.34 8.78 -4.89
N TYR A 246 -6.84 8.64 -3.67
CA TYR A 246 -6.80 9.69 -2.67
C TYR A 246 -5.35 10.07 -2.30
N VAL A 247 -4.49 9.08 -2.02
CA VAL A 247 -3.06 9.31 -1.71
C VAL A 247 -2.33 9.93 -2.90
N LEU A 248 -2.64 9.50 -4.12
CA LEU A 248 -2.10 10.08 -5.34
C LEU A 248 -2.52 11.55 -5.47
N ALA A 249 -3.78 11.86 -5.22
CA ALA A 249 -4.31 13.22 -5.25
C ALA A 249 -3.61 14.10 -4.20
N GLU A 250 -3.40 13.61 -2.97
CA GLU A 250 -2.64 14.35 -1.95
C GLU A 250 -1.22 14.69 -2.42
N LYS A 251 -0.56 13.79 -3.15
CA LYS A 251 0.83 13.97 -3.59
C LYS A 251 0.98 14.81 -4.85
N ILE A 252 -0.06 14.93 -5.67
CA ILE A 252 -0.02 15.68 -6.94
C ILE A 252 -0.63 17.09 -6.80
N VAL A 253 -1.67 17.23 -5.99
CA VAL A 253 -2.43 18.50 -5.89
C VAL A 253 -1.67 19.50 -5.00
N PRO A 254 -1.40 20.74 -5.48
CA PRO A 254 -0.67 21.76 -4.71
C PRO A 254 -1.34 22.13 -3.38
N SER A 255 -2.66 22.00 -3.30
CA SER A 255 -3.47 22.19 -2.09
C SER A 255 -3.69 20.91 -1.28
N GLY A 256 -2.80 19.91 -1.40
CA GLY A 256 -2.92 18.61 -0.71
C GLY A 256 -3.12 18.71 0.80
N ARG A 257 -2.64 19.78 1.45
CA ARG A 257 -2.91 20.05 2.87
C ARG A 257 -4.41 20.17 3.17
N TRP A 258 -5.17 20.88 2.34
CA TRP A 258 -6.62 20.98 2.52
C TRP A 258 -7.32 19.63 2.34
N LEU A 259 -6.87 18.85 1.36
CA LEU A 259 -7.39 17.50 1.13
C LEU A 259 -7.20 16.63 2.39
N SER A 260 -5.98 16.63 2.96
CA SER A 260 -5.68 15.94 4.23
C SER A 260 -6.57 16.40 5.38
N ARG A 261 -6.78 17.71 5.56
CA ARG A 261 -7.61 18.24 6.66
C ARG A 261 -9.07 17.83 6.52
N LEU A 262 -9.63 17.93 5.32
CA LEU A 262 -11.01 17.52 5.03
C LEU A 262 -11.20 16.02 5.25
N ALA A 263 -10.26 15.19 4.77
CA ALA A 263 -10.30 13.76 5.06
C ALA A 263 -10.15 13.47 6.55
N GLY A 264 -9.31 14.22 7.27
CA GLY A 264 -9.19 14.10 8.72
C GLY A 264 -10.49 14.36 9.46
N ILE A 265 -11.24 15.39 9.05
CA ILE A 265 -12.58 15.68 9.60
C ILE A 265 -13.54 14.54 9.27
N GLY A 266 -13.61 14.13 8.00
CA GLY A 266 -14.49 13.05 7.56
C GLY A 266 -14.23 11.76 8.33
N LEU A 267 -12.97 11.33 8.38
CA LEU A 267 -12.54 10.13 9.11
C LEU A 267 -12.84 10.26 10.62
N GLY A 268 -12.53 11.40 11.24
CA GLY A 268 -12.82 11.63 12.66
C GLY A 268 -14.31 11.57 12.99
N LEU A 269 -15.16 12.25 12.20
CA LEU A 269 -16.62 12.24 12.38
C LEU A 269 -17.20 10.84 12.16
N THR A 270 -16.77 10.15 11.09
CA THR A 270 -17.20 8.76 10.85
C THR A 270 -16.76 7.82 11.97
N GLY A 271 -15.55 8.00 12.51
CA GLY A 271 -15.06 7.21 13.62
C GLY A 271 -15.84 7.45 14.90
N LEU A 272 -16.16 8.70 15.24
CA LEU A 272 -17.01 9.06 16.37
C LEU A 272 -18.42 8.48 16.24
N TRP A 273 -19.00 8.55 15.04
CA TRP A 273 -20.31 7.97 14.76
C TRP A 273 -20.30 6.45 14.95
N VAL A 274 -19.34 5.75 14.33
CA VAL A 274 -19.19 4.29 14.44
C VAL A 274 -18.98 3.89 15.90
N LEU A 275 -18.12 4.59 16.63
CA LEU A 275 -17.85 4.32 18.04
C LEU A 275 -19.11 4.54 18.90
N GLY A 276 -19.86 5.62 18.65
CA GLY A 276 -21.14 5.88 19.33
C GLY A 276 -22.16 4.77 19.10
N THR A 277 -22.30 4.32 17.85
CA THR A 277 -23.21 3.20 17.54
C THR A 277 -22.79 1.87 18.17
N ALA A 278 -21.49 1.67 18.38
CA ALA A 278 -20.97 0.45 19.02
C ALA A 278 -21.16 0.44 20.54
N ILE A 279 -21.18 1.61 21.19
CA ILE A 279 -21.43 1.75 22.63
C ILE A 279 -22.92 1.65 22.95
N LEU A 280 -23.79 2.04 22.01
CA LEU A 280 -25.24 2.05 22.16
C LEU A 280 -25.91 0.70 21.80
N SER A 281 -25.17 -0.27 21.24
CA SER A 281 -25.64 -1.61 20.84
C SER A 281 -25.19 -2.67 21.82
#